data_AF-A0A3C0U7I6-F1
#
_entry.id   AF-A0A3C0U7I6-F1
#
_cell.length_a   1.000
_cell.length_b   1.000
_cell.length_c   1.000
_cell.angle_alpha   90.00
_cell.angle_beta   90.00
_cell.angle_gamma   90.00
#
_symmetry.space_group_name_H-M   'P 1'
#
loop_
_entity.id
_entity.type
_entity.pdbx_description
1 polymer ?
#
loop_
_entity_poly.entity_id
_entity_poly.type
_entity_poly.pdbx_seq_one_letter_code
_entity_poly.pdbx_strand_id
1 'polypeptide(L)'
;GIVFHLDEQAYEAFKTYLSQVKQALSGQEGGTEIIADIEARIAELFSQRLESFKRSVVITSDIFFIIDTLGRPEEFKDDVEPEHTDPETPKTQRRFFRNSEEQFIGGVASGIGAYFGIETVWIRIIFLVLLFFTGIGLITYIILWAAIPEAKTTAQKLQMKGEPVNLSNIEKSVKEELDGVKDRFSKFRDDNKGSAGKINSAAHRFFSFILNIIEGIARFIFKFLSIILIIIASFIGFFVFVGLLGMVGSSWNINITGFDFISYGGHILGLNGAEAILGSGLLLNLIRIGTLLTLLFP
;
A
#
# COMPACT_ATOMS: atom_id res chain seq x y z
N GLY A 1 -5.54 5.74 -26.47
CA GLY A 1 -6.65 5.08 -27.17
C GLY A 1 -6.19 3.73 -27.65
N ILE A 2 -7.06 2.72 -27.59
CA ILE A 2 -6.81 1.38 -28.14
C ILE A 2 -7.40 1.36 -29.55
N VAL A 3 -6.67 0.80 -30.53
CA VAL A 3 -7.14 0.70 -31.91
C VAL A 3 -7.70 -0.70 -32.15
N PHE A 4 -8.92 -0.77 -32.66
CA PHE A 4 -9.59 -2.02 -33.01
C PHE A 4 -9.83 -2.08 -34.52
N HIS A 5 -9.70 -3.28 -35.09
CA HIS A 5 -10.03 -3.53 -36.49
C HIS A 5 -11.44 -4.12 -36.55
N LEU A 6 -12.34 -3.46 -37.27
CA LEU A 6 -13.73 -3.88 -37.42
C LEU A 6 -13.95 -4.33 -38.86
N ASP A 7 -14.75 -5.38 -39.04
CA ASP A 7 -15.32 -5.71 -40.34
C ASP A 7 -16.22 -4.55 -40.83
N GLU A 8 -16.40 -4.41 -42.13
CA GLU A 8 -17.15 -3.31 -42.76
C GLU A 8 -18.59 -3.23 -42.23
N GLN A 9 -19.27 -4.37 -42.15
CA GLN A 9 -20.64 -4.44 -41.61
C GLN A 9 -20.69 -4.13 -40.11
N ALA A 10 -19.68 -4.58 -39.36
CA ALA A 10 -19.58 -4.32 -37.92
C ALA A 10 -19.30 -2.83 -37.64
N TYR A 11 -18.48 -2.20 -38.47
CA TYR A 11 -18.16 -0.78 -38.38
C TYR A 11 -19.41 0.09 -38.58
N GLU A 12 -20.20 -0.17 -39.62
CA GLU A 12 -21.43 0.58 -39.87
C GLU A 12 -22.43 0.43 -38.71
N ALA A 13 -22.67 -0.80 -38.24
CA ALA A 13 -23.55 -1.06 -37.09
C ALA A 13 -23.06 -0.36 -35.81
N PHE A 14 -21.75 -0.41 -35.53
CA PHE A 14 -21.14 0.25 -34.39
C PHE A 14 -21.23 1.78 -34.46
N LYS A 15 -20.97 2.35 -35.65
CA LYS A 15 -21.03 3.78 -35.90
C LYS A 15 -22.45 4.31 -35.69
N THR A 16 -23.46 3.60 -36.20
CA THR A 16 -24.87 3.95 -35.96
C THR A 16 -25.18 3.95 -34.46
N TYR A 17 -24.84 2.86 -33.75
CA TYR A 17 -25.05 2.76 -32.30
C TYR A 17 -24.37 3.89 -31.52
N LEU A 18 -23.06 4.11 -31.77
CA LEU A 18 -22.29 5.14 -31.06
C LEU A 18 -22.83 6.55 -31.36
N SER A 19 -23.30 6.81 -32.58
CA SER A 19 -23.91 8.09 -32.94
C SER A 19 -25.20 8.35 -32.17
N GLN A 20 -26.04 7.32 -31.98
CA GLN A 20 -27.28 7.41 -31.22
C GLN A 20 -27.01 7.63 -29.73
N VAL A 21 -26.04 6.91 -29.16
CA VAL A 21 -25.58 7.12 -27.77
C VAL A 21 -25.10 8.56 -27.57
N LYS A 22 -24.23 9.06 -28.46
CA LYS A 22 -23.71 10.44 -28.37
C LYS A 22 -24.81 11.47 -28.51
N GLN A 23 -25.77 11.24 -29.39
CA GLN A 23 -26.89 12.16 -29.59
C GLN A 23 -27.81 12.21 -28.36
N ALA A 24 -28.11 11.05 -27.74
CA ALA A 24 -28.90 10.97 -26.52
C ALA A 24 -28.24 11.71 -25.35
N LEU A 25 -26.92 11.54 -25.20
CA LEU A 25 -26.16 12.07 -24.07
C LEU A 25 -25.65 13.52 -24.26
N SER A 26 -25.60 14.04 -25.50
CA SER A 26 -25.07 15.39 -25.78
C SER A 26 -25.85 16.54 -25.12
N GLY A 27 -27.11 16.32 -24.77
CA GLY A 27 -27.98 17.30 -24.13
C GLY A 27 -28.02 17.23 -22.61
N GLN A 28 -27.34 16.25 -22.00
CA GLN A 28 -27.37 16.02 -20.56
C GLN A 28 -26.15 16.66 -19.85
N GLU A 29 -26.36 17.15 -18.63
CA GLU A 29 -25.28 17.64 -17.76
C GLU A 29 -24.35 16.45 -17.44
N GLY A 30 -23.06 16.55 -17.83
CA GLY A 30 -22.11 15.44 -17.70
C GLY A 30 -21.97 14.50 -18.90
N GLY A 31 -22.73 14.73 -19.99
CA GLY A 31 -22.76 13.83 -21.15
C GLY A 31 -21.37 13.47 -21.72
N THR A 32 -20.43 14.42 -21.73
CA THR A 32 -19.06 14.19 -22.21
C THR A 32 -18.29 13.15 -21.37
N GLU A 33 -18.48 13.15 -20.05
CA GLU A 33 -17.82 12.18 -19.15
C GLU A 33 -18.47 10.80 -19.27
N ILE A 34 -19.81 10.78 -19.33
CA ILE A 34 -20.58 9.55 -19.55
C ILE A 34 -20.14 8.87 -20.86
N ILE A 35 -20.02 9.64 -21.95
CA ILE A 35 -19.54 9.12 -23.25
C ILE A 35 -18.13 8.54 -23.13
N ALA A 36 -17.22 9.22 -22.43
CA ALA A 36 -15.84 8.73 -22.26
C ALA A 36 -15.78 7.39 -21.51
N ASP A 37 -16.61 7.23 -20.47
CA ASP A 37 -16.69 5.98 -19.70
C ASP A 37 -17.34 4.84 -20.48
N ILE A 38 -18.36 5.15 -21.29
CA ILE A 38 -18.95 4.17 -22.22
C ILE A 38 -17.93 3.71 -23.25
N GLU A 39 -17.19 4.63 -23.87
CA GLU A 39 -16.15 4.29 -24.84
C GLU A 39 -15.06 3.40 -24.21
N ALA A 40 -14.69 3.69 -22.96
CA ALA A 40 -13.75 2.85 -22.20
C ALA A 40 -14.32 1.44 -21.94
N ARG A 41 -15.60 1.32 -21.59
CA ARG A 41 -16.27 0.02 -21.38
C ARG A 41 -16.40 -0.77 -22.69
N ILE A 42 -16.75 -0.12 -23.79
CA ILE A 42 -16.81 -0.73 -25.12
C ILE A 42 -15.44 -1.30 -25.50
N ALA A 43 -14.37 -0.54 -25.29
CA ALA A 43 -13.01 -1.00 -25.55
C ALA A 43 -12.67 -2.25 -24.71
N GLU A 44 -13.08 -2.28 -23.44
CA GLU A 44 -12.91 -3.46 -22.58
C GLU A 44 -13.66 -4.69 -23.14
N LEU A 45 -14.93 -4.53 -23.54
CA LEU A 45 -15.74 -5.61 -24.10
C LEU A 45 -15.16 -6.13 -25.42
N PHE A 46 -14.67 -5.24 -26.30
CA PHE A 46 -13.98 -5.66 -27.52
C PHE A 46 -12.73 -6.48 -27.21
N SER A 47 -11.88 -6.02 -26.30
CA SER A 47 -10.68 -6.77 -25.89
C SER A 47 -11.05 -8.15 -25.32
N GLN A 48 -12.05 -8.23 -24.44
CA GLN A 48 -12.49 -9.50 -23.85
C GLN A 48 -13.01 -10.49 -24.91
N ARG A 49 -13.80 -10.02 -25.88
CA ARG A 49 -14.35 -10.86 -26.95
C ARG A 49 -13.27 -11.32 -27.93
N LEU A 50 -12.37 -10.42 -28.32
CA LEU A 50 -11.26 -10.76 -29.23
C LEU A 50 -10.33 -11.81 -28.60
N GLU A 51 -10.02 -11.67 -27.30
CA GLU A 51 -9.20 -12.63 -26.56
C GLU A 51 -9.92 -13.98 -26.40
N SER A 52 -11.19 -13.98 -26.00
CA SER A 52 -11.99 -15.20 -25.77
C SER A 52 -12.08 -16.08 -27.01
N PHE A 53 -12.24 -15.46 -28.18
CA PHE A 53 -12.35 -16.16 -29.46
C PHE A 53 -11.04 -16.23 -30.24
N LYS A 54 -9.93 -15.70 -29.69
CA LYS A 54 -8.60 -15.60 -30.35
C LYS A 54 -8.67 -14.95 -31.74
N ARG A 55 -9.42 -13.86 -31.86
CA ARG A 55 -9.60 -13.09 -33.11
C ARG A 55 -8.94 -11.72 -32.98
N SER A 56 -8.51 -11.16 -34.11
CA SER A 56 -7.98 -9.79 -34.19
C SER A 56 -8.96 -8.77 -34.79
N VAL A 57 -10.09 -9.25 -35.31
CA VAL A 57 -11.11 -8.46 -36.01
C VAL A 57 -12.46 -8.63 -35.31
N VAL A 58 -13.13 -7.51 -35.06
CA VAL A 58 -14.48 -7.44 -34.51
C VAL A 58 -15.49 -7.69 -35.61
N ILE A 59 -16.42 -8.62 -35.38
CA ILE A 59 -17.50 -8.96 -36.31
C ILE A 59 -18.86 -8.48 -35.81
N THR A 60 -19.87 -8.53 -36.67
CA THR A 60 -21.23 -8.05 -36.38
C THR A 60 -21.84 -8.71 -35.13
N SER A 61 -21.56 -9.99 -34.87
CA SER A 61 -22.05 -10.67 -33.66
C SER A 61 -21.53 -10.07 -32.36
N ASP A 62 -20.32 -9.50 -32.38
CA ASP A 62 -19.73 -8.85 -31.20
C ASP A 62 -20.36 -7.48 -30.94
N ILE A 63 -20.82 -6.79 -32.00
CA ILE A 63 -21.60 -5.56 -31.86
C ILE A 63 -22.96 -5.85 -31.22
N PHE A 64 -23.66 -6.89 -31.67
CA PHE A 64 -24.93 -7.29 -31.06
C PHE A 64 -24.77 -7.62 -29.57
N PHE A 65 -23.69 -8.33 -29.19
CA PHE A 65 -23.39 -8.61 -27.79
C PHE A 65 -23.15 -7.33 -26.97
N ILE A 66 -22.50 -6.32 -27.54
CA ILE A 66 -22.27 -5.04 -26.86
C ILE A 66 -23.59 -4.28 -26.67
N ILE A 67 -24.44 -4.24 -27.69
CA ILE A 67 -25.75 -3.60 -27.61
C ILE A 67 -26.61 -4.30 -26.54
N ASP A 68 -26.58 -5.63 -26.50
CA ASP A 68 -27.27 -6.45 -25.51
C ASP A 68 -26.73 -6.21 -24.08
N THR A 69 -25.42 -6.08 -23.92
CA THR A 69 -24.79 -5.85 -22.62
C THR A 69 -24.98 -4.43 -22.09
N LEU A 70 -24.91 -3.42 -22.96
CA LEU A 70 -24.96 -2.01 -22.57
C LEU A 70 -26.39 -1.44 -22.54
N GLY A 71 -27.31 -1.99 -23.33
CA GLY A 71 -28.68 -1.46 -23.49
C GLY A 71 -28.81 -0.49 -24.67
N ARG A 72 -30.06 -0.18 -25.08
CA ARG A 72 -30.33 0.66 -26.26
C ARG A 72 -30.54 2.13 -25.89
N PRO A 73 -30.02 3.09 -26.68
CA PRO A 73 -30.11 4.54 -26.42
C PRO A 73 -31.52 5.09 -26.17
N GLU A 74 -32.54 4.40 -26.70
CA GLU A 74 -33.94 4.80 -26.64
C GLU A 74 -34.60 4.43 -25.30
N GLU A 75 -34.05 3.47 -24.56
CA GLU A 75 -34.57 2.99 -23.27
C GLU A 75 -34.20 3.92 -22.09
N PHE A 76 -33.34 4.93 -22.32
CA PHE A 76 -32.85 5.85 -21.27
C PHE A 76 -33.71 7.10 -21.08
N LYS A 77 -34.69 7.36 -21.95
CA LYS A 77 -35.54 8.56 -21.83
C LYS A 77 -36.61 8.43 -20.77
N ASP A 78 -36.93 7.21 -20.37
CA ASP A 78 -37.89 6.95 -19.33
C ASP A 78 -37.11 6.83 -18.01
N ASP A 79 -37.46 7.64 -17.01
CA ASP A 79 -36.94 7.61 -15.64
C ASP A 79 -37.36 6.29 -14.92
N VAL A 80 -37.18 5.15 -15.57
CA VAL A 80 -37.47 3.84 -15.02
C VAL A 80 -36.33 3.58 -14.04
N GLU A 81 -36.65 3.55 -12.75
CA GLU A 81 -35.77 2.96 -11.74
C GLU A 81 -35.20 1.65 -12.30
N PRO A 82 -33.89 1.40 -12.18
CA PRO A 82 -33.33 0.16 -12.67
C PRO A 82 -34.06 -0.99 -11.98
N GLU A 83 -34.97 -1.65 -12.72
CA GLU A 83 -35.66 -2.83 -12.24
C GLU A 83 -34.58 -3.82 -11.81
N HIS A 84 -34.71 -4.30 -10.58
CA HIS A 84 -34.03 -5.50 -10.13
C HIS A 84 -34.59 -6.69 -10.93
N THR A 85 -34.15 -6.89 -12.17
CA THR A 85 -34.62 -8.01 -13.01
C THR A 85 -33.56 -9.10 -13.06
N ASP A 86 -33.84 -10.17 -12.29
CA ASP A 86 -33.57 -11.61 -12.51
C ASP A 86 -32.20 -12.14 -13.03
N PRO A 87 -31.84 -13.39 -12.67
CA PRO A 87 -30.45 -13.86 -12.52
C PRO A 87 -29.71 -14.27 -13.81
N GLU A 88 -30.17 -13.85 -14.99
CA GLU A 88 -29.58 -14.27 -16.28
C GLU A 88 -28.68 -13.22 -16.95
N THR A 89 -28.51 -12.04 -16.36
CA THR A 89 -27.44 -11.13 -16.81
C THR A 89 -26.07 -11.76 -16.58
N PRO A 90 -25.13 -11.66 -17.55
CA PRO A 90 -23.81 -12.28 -17.41
C PRO A 90 -23.16 -11.70 -16.16
N LYS A 91 -22.98 -12.54 -15.13
CA LYS A 91 -22.35 -12.19 -13.85
C LYS A 91 -21.10 -11.37 -14.14
N THR A 92 -21.21 -10.07 -13.95
CA THR A 92 -20.08 -9.18 -14.18
C THR A 92 -19.05 -9.57 -13.13
N GLN A 93 -17.90 -10.08 -13.58
CA GLN A 93 -16.88 -10.58 -12.66
C GLN A 93 -16.43 -9.44 -11.76
N ARG A 94 -16.70 -9.56 -10.45
CA ARG A 94 -16.21 -8.60 -9.46
C ARG A 94 -14.70 -8.57 -9.56
N ARG A 95 -14.16 -7.37 -9.74
CA ARG A 95 -12.72 -7.15 -9.81
C ARG A 95 -12.29 -6.30 -8.63
N PHE A 96 -11.15 -6.67 -8.08
CA PHE A 96 -10.59 -5.99 -6.93
C PHE A 96 -9.81 -4.75 -7.38
N PHE A 97 -10.31 -3.58 -7.00
CA PHE A 97 -9.69 -2.29 -7.28
C PHE A 97 -9.51 -1.50 -5.99
N ARG A 98 -8.49 -0.64 -5.95
CA ARG A 98 -8.38 0.36 -4.88
C ARG A 98 -9.30 1.54 -5.21
N ASN A 99 -10.04 2.02 -4.21
CA ASN A 99 -10.99 3.11 -4.37
C ASN A 99 -10.29 4.46 -4.21
N SER A 100 -10.33 5.29 -5.26
CA SER A 100 -9.65 6.59 -5.31
C SER A 100 -10.46 7.75 -4.69
N GLU A 101 -11.73 7.54 -4.33
CA GLU A 101 -12.60 8.64 -3.88
C GLU A 101 -12.60 8.83 -2.36
N GLU A 102 -12.45 7.76 -1.60
CA GLU A 102 -12.37 7.80 -0.14
C GLU A 102 -10.92 7.61 0.36
N GLN A 103 -10.02 8.48 -0.08
CA GLN A 103 -8.62 8.42 0.32
C GLN A 103 -8.40 9.06 1.69
N PHE A 104 -8.02 8.24 2.68
CA PHE A 104 -7.22 8.73 3.82
C PHE A 104 -5.74 8.43 3.62
N ILE A 105 -5.39 7.25 3.09
CA ILE A 105 -4.01 6.86 2.74
C ILE A 105 -4.08 5.96 1.49
N GLY A 106 -4.11 6.50 0.26
CA GLY A 106 -3.98 5.67 -0.95
C GLY A 106 -5.10 4.67 -1.27
N GLY A 107 -6.28 4.76 -0.65
CA GLY A 107 -7.51 4.10 -1.14
C GLY A 107 -7.65 2.58 -0.91
N VAL A 108 -6.64 1.91 -0.34
CA VAL A 108 -6.60 0.44 -0.18
C VAL A 108 -7.72 -0.07 0.74
N ALA A 109 -7.89 0.57 1.90
CA ALA A 109 -8.91 0.18 2.87
C ALA A 109 -10.34 0.38 2.35
N SER A 110 -10.57 1.41 1.54
CA SER A 110 -11.88 1.63 0.91
C SER A 110 -12.14 0.66 -0.24
N GLY A 111 -11.11 0.30 -1.03
CA GLY A 111 -11.20 -0.75 -2.04
C GLY A 111 -11.54 -2.13 -1.47
N ILE A 112 -10.91 -2.53 -0.35
CA ILE A 112 -11.25 -3.76 0.38
C ILE A 112 -12.70 -3.71 0.87
N GLY A 113 -13.16 -2.57 1.40
CA GLY A 113 -14.53 -2.41 1.88
C GLY A 113 -15.56 -2.55 0.76
N ALA A 114 -15.32 -1.91 -0.38
CA ALA A 114 -16.20 -1.97 -1.55
C ALA A 114 -16.32 -3.39 -2.13
N TYR A 115 -15.20 -4.12 -2.19
CA TYR A 115 -15.20 -5.47 -2.75
C TYR A 115 -15.88 -6.51 -1.84
N PHE A 116 -15.63 -6.43 -0.52
CA PHE A 116 -16.18 -7.36 0.46
C PHE A 116 -17.52 -6.93 1.06
N GLY A 117 -18.00 -5.72 0.78
CA GLY A 117 -19.21 -5.15 1.39
C GLY A 117 -19.06 -4.87 2.89
N ILE A 118 -17.84 -4.63 3.37
CA ILE A 118 -17.53 -4.36 4.77
C ILE A 118 -17.29 -2.85 4.94
N GLU A 119 -17.73 -2.26 6.05
CA GLU A 119 -17.47 -0.84 6.29
C GLU A 119 -15.96 -0.57 6.36
N THR A 120 -15.51 0.49 5.68
CA THR A 120 -14.10 0.84 5.53
C THR A 120 -13.40 1.12 6.86
N VAL A 121 -14.16 1.51 7.88
CA VAL A 121 -13.70 1.78 9.25
C VAL A 121 -13.12 0.52 9.90
N TRP A 122 -13.78 -0.64 9.76
CA TRP A 122 -13.29 -1.90 10.34
C TRP A 122 -11.96 -2.34 9.74
N ILE A 123 -11.81 -2.16 8.44
CA ILE A 123 -10.56 -2.49 7.74
C ILE A 123 -9.42 -1.59 8.23
N ARG A 124 -9.68 -0.29 8.47
CA ARG A 124 -8.68 0.62 9.06
C ARG A 124 -8.29 0.20 10.48
N ILE A 125 -9.26 -0.20 11.31
CA ILE A 125 -9.00 -0.68 12.67
C ILE A 125 -8.12 -1.93 12.63
N ILE A 126 -8.39 -2.89 11.73
CA ILE A 126 -7.57 -4.09 11.55
C ILE A 126 -6.12 -3.73 11.19
N PHE A 127 -5.90 -2.82 10.25
CA PHE A 127 -4.55 -2.37 9.89
C PHE A 127 -3.84 -1.65 11.05
N LEU A 128 -4.56 -0.85 11.84
CA LEU A 128 -4.04 -0.21 13.04
C LEU A 128 -3.65 -1.22 14.12
N VAL A 129 -4.51 -2.21 14.38
CA VAL A 129 -4.21 -3.29 15.33
C VAL A 129 -2.97 -4.09 14.87
N LEU A 130 -2.91 -4.45 13.58
CA LEU A 130 -1.73 -5.12 13.01
C LEU A 130 -0.47 -4.26 13.12
N LEU A 131 -0.58 -2.95 12.93
CA LEU A 131 0.54 -2.03 13.08
C LEU A 131 1.07 -2.01 14.51
N PHE A 132 0.20 -1.94 15.53
CA PHE A 132 0.63 -1.85 16.92
C PHE A 132 1.09 -3.17 17.52
N PHE A 133 0.51 -4.30 17.10
CA PHE A 133 0.87 -5.61 17.66
C PHE A 133 2.07 -6.25 16.97
N THR A 134 2.16 -6.16 15.64
CA THR A 134 3.20 -6.86 14.88
C THR A 134 4.11 -5.92 14.09
N GLY A 135 3.74 -4.64 13.91
CA GLY A 135 4.47 -3.70 13.04
C GLY A 135 4.32 -3.97 11.54
N ILE A 136 3.84 -5.16 11.18
CA ILE A 136 3.70 -5.63 9.79
C ILE A 136 2.55 -4.92 9.07
N GLY A 137 1.56 -4.40 9.82
CA GLY A 137 0.40 -3.70 9.26
C GLY A 137 0.76 -2.61 8.26
N LEU A 138 1.83 -1.84 8.51
CA LEU A 138 2.30 -0.79 7.58
C LEU A 138 2.92 -1.38 6.31
N ILE A 139 3.76 -2.40 6.45
CA ILE A 139 4.44 -3.04 5.32
C ILE A 139 3.41 -3.71 4.40
N THR A 140 2.48 -4.46 4.98
CA THR A 140 1.37 -5.07 4.24
C THR A 140 0.55 -4.02 3.51
N TYR A 141 0.24 -2.89 4.16
CA TYR A 141 -0.49 -1.79 3.53
C TYR A 141 0.22 -1.24 2.29
N ILE A 142 1.54 -1.01 2.39
CA ILE A 142 2.36 -0.51 1.29
C ILE A 142 2.41 -1.51 0.13
N ILE A 143 2.53 -2.81 0.44
CA ILE A 143 2.53 -3.88 -0.57
C ILE A 143 1.18 -3.90 -1.31
N LEU A 144 0.05 -3.90 -0.60
CA LEU A 144 -1.27 -3.86 -1.24
C LEU A 144 -1.45 -2.58 -2.07
N TRP A 145 -0.97 -1.43 -1.58
CA TRP A 145 -1.05 -0.17 -2.32
C TRP A 145 -0.30 -0.22 -3.66
N ALA A 146 0.87 -0.86 -3.69
CA ALA A 146 1.67 -1.01 -4.91
C ALA A 146 1.12 -2.09 -5.86
N ALA A 147 0.55 -3.17 -5.33
CA ALA A 147 0.08 -4.31 -6.12
C ALA A 147 -1.31 -4.08 -6.75
N ILE A 148 -2.19 -3.32 -6.09
CA ILE A 148 -3.59 -3.16 -6.51
C ILE A 148 -3.75 -1.93 -7.42
N PRO A 149 -4.29 -2.09 -8.64
CA PRO A 149 -4.57 -0.96 -9.53
C PRO A 149 -5.74 -0.12 -9.03
N GLU A 150 -5.71 1.17 -9.37
CA GLU A 150 -6.71 2.16 -9.01
C GLU A 150 -7.89 2.15 -9.99
N ALA A 151 -9.12 2.17 -9.47
CA ALA A 151 -10.32 2.32 -10.30
C ALA A 151 -10.36 3.75 -10.86
N LYS A 152 -10.19 3.89 -12.18
CA LYS A 152 -10.16 5.19 -12.87
C LYS A 152 -11.47 5.55 -13.56
N THR A 153 -12.22 4.56 -14.01
CA THR A 153 -13.48 4.77 -14.75
C THR A 153 -14.67 4.40 -13.88
N THR A 154 -15.83 5.00 -14.13
CA THR A 154 -17.05 4.70 -13.36
C THR A 154 -17.50 3.25 -13.57
N ALA A 155 -17.25 2.71 -14.76
CA ALA A 155 -17.40 1.28 -15.05
C ALA A 155 -16.56 0.39 -14.10
N GLN A 156 -15.31 0.75 -13.77
CA GLN A 156 -14.50 -0.01 -12.81
C GLN A 156 -15.01 0.13 -11.37
N LYS A 157 -15.57 1.29 -11.02
CA LYS A 157 -16.21 1.52 -9.71
C LYS A 157 -17.47 0.66 -9.53
N LEU A 158 -18.29 0.53 -10.58
CA LEU A 158 -19.45 -0.36 -10.57
C LEU A 158 -19.02 -1.83 -10.45
N GLN A 159 -17.95 -2.23 -11.15
CA GLN A 159 -17.39 -3.59 -11.04
C GLN A 159 -16.88 -3.93 -9.63
N MET A 160 -16.29 -2.98 -8.90
CA MET A 160 -15.84 -3.25 -7.52
C MET A 160 -17.02 -3.39 -6.54
N LYS A 161 -18.11 -2.63 -6.75
CA LYS A 161 -19.34 -2.73 -5.96
C LYS A 161 -20.15 -3.99 -6.31
N GLY A 162 -19.86 -4.60 -7.47
CA GLY A 162 -20.58 -5.76 -7.96
C GLY A 162 -21.91 -5.43 -8.63
N GLU A 163 -22.06 -4.19 -9.08
CA GLU A 163 -23.21 -3.72 -9.85
C GLU A 163 -22.97 -4.01 -11.35
N PRO A 164 -24.02 -4.34 -12.12
CA PRO A 164 -23.88 -4.58 -13.55
C PRO A 164 -23.46 -3.28 -14.26
N VAL A 165 -22.50 -3.39 -15.17
CA VAL A 165 -21.98 -2.27 -15.95
C VAL A 165 -22.82 -2.12 -17.21
N ASN A 166 -24.05 -1.61 -17.05
CA ASN A 166 -24.94 -1.19 -18.12
C ASN A 166 -24.90 0.35 -18.25
N LEU A 167 -25.46 0.86 -19.33
CA LEU A 167 -25.43 2.29 -19.63
C LEU A 167 -26.22 3.13 -18.60
N SER A 168 -27.34 2.62 -18.07
CA SER A 168 -28.14 3.31 -17.05
C SER A 168 -27.44 3.44 -15.69
N ASN A 169 -26.73 2.40 -15.23
CA ASN A 169 -25.97 2.46 -13.98
C ASN A 169 -24.76 3.38 -14.11
N ILE A 170 -24.11 3.41 -15.29
CA ILE A 170 -23.03 4.37 -15.57
C ILE A 170 -23.58 5.80 -15.54
N GLU A 171 -24.70 6.07 -16.21
CA GLU A 171 -25.34 7.40 -16.20
C GLU A 171 -25.68 7.83 -14.77
N LYS A 172 -26.36 6.97 -14.00
CA LYS A 172 -26.74 7.26 -12.61
C LYS A 172 -25.53 7.58 -11.74
N SER A 173 -24.50 6.74 -11.78
CA SER A 173 -23.31 6.91 -10.94
C SER A 173 -22.50 8.15 -11.31
N VAL A 174 -22.36 8.48 -12.60
CA VAL A 174 -21.70 9.72 -13.04
C VAL A 174 -22.53 10.96 -12.64
N LYS A 175 -23.87 10.90 -12.78
CA LYS A 175 -24.75 12.00 -12.36
C LYS A 175 -24.68 12.27 -10.86
N GLU A 176 -24.69 11.22 -10.04
CA GLU A 176 -24.51 11.33 -8.59
C GLU A 176 -23.14 11.94 -8.22
N GLU A 177 -22.07 11.58 -8.93
CA GLU A 177 -20.75 12.19 -8.75
C GLU A 177 -20.75 13.69 -9.11
N LEU A 178 -21.36 14.05 -10.25
CA LEU A 178 -21.45 15.44 -10.71
C LEU A 178 -22.29 16.32 -9.76
N ASP A 179 -23.43 15.82 -9.30
CA ASP A 179 -24.28 16.50 -8.33
C ASP A 179 -23.55 16.67 -6.99
N GLY A 180 -22.86 15.62 -6.51
CA GLY A 180 -22.05 15.67 -5.29
C GLY A 180 -20.88 16.67 -5.39
N VAL A 181 -20.23 16.77 -6.56
CA VAL A 181 -19.17 17.75 -6.83
C VAL A 181 -19.74 19.16 -6.91
N LYS A 182 -20.89 19.36 -7.57
CA LYS A 182 -21.59 20.64 -7.67
C LYS A 182 -22.06 21.15 -6.31
N ASP A 183 -22.54 20.26 -5.45
CA ASP A 183 -22.90 20.56 -4.06
C ASP A 183 -21.69 20.92 -3.20
N ARG A 184 -20.57 20.20 -3.35
CA ARG A 184 -19.33 20.56 -2.66
C ARG A 184 -18.79 21.89 -3.18
N PHE A 185 -18.75 22.08 -4.49
CA PHE A 185 -18.24 23.29 -5.13
C PHE A 185 -19.09 24.52 -4.80
N SER A 186 -20.42 24.38 -4.79
CA SER A 186 -21.32 25.46 -4.37
C SER A 186 -21.13 25.81 -2.90
N LYS A 187 -21.01 24.81 -2.00
CA LYS A 187 -20.65 25.04 -0.60
C LYS A 187 -19.28 25.72 -0.45
N PHE A 188 -18.27 25.30 -1.21
CA PHE A 188 -16.94 25.93 -1.21
C PHE A 188 -16.97 27.36 -1.75
N ARG A 189 -17.81 27.66 -2.75
CA ARG A 189 -17.97 28.99 -3.33
C ARG A 189 -18.67 29.96 -2.37
N ASP A 190 -19.68 29.48 -1.65
CA ASP A 190 -20.37 30.27 -0.60
C ASP A 190 -19.50 30.46 0.65
N ASP A 191 -18.67 29.47 1.01
CA ASP A 191 -17.71 29.57 2.13
C ASP A 191 -16.49 30.46 1.80
N ASN A 192 -16.29 30.87 0.54
CA ASN A 192 -15.09 31.61 0.12
C ASN A 192 -15.09 33.11 0.50
N LYS A 193 -16.03 33.54 1.34
CA LYS A 193 -15.86 34.79 2.12
C LYS A 193 -15.05 34.60 3.42
N GLY A 194 -14.60 33.39 3.78
CA GLY A 194 -13.72 33.21 4.95
C GLY A 194 -13.07 31.84 5.21
N SER A 195 -13.27 30.81 4.37
CA SER A 195 -12.98 29.41 4.76
C SER A 195 -11.62 28.83 4.30
N ALA A 196 -10.63 29.66 3.96
CA ALA A 196 -9.26 29.20 3.68
C ALA A 196 -8.57 28.53 4.90
N GLY A 197 -9.14 28.64 6.11
CA GLY A 197 -8.58 28.07 7.34
C GLY A 197 -8.97 26.62 7.66
N LYS A 198 -10.02 26.05 7.02
CA LYS A 198 -10.58 24.77 7.47
C LYS A 198 -9.76 23.55 7.03
N ILE A 199 -9.15 23.61 5.85
CA ILE A 199 -8.31 22.52 5.28
C ILE A 199 -6.98 22.38 6.06
N ASN A 200 -6.40 23.48 6.52
CA ASN A 200 -5.21 23.44 7.38
C ASN A 200 -5.45 22.69 8.70
N SER A 201 -6.66 22.73 9.26
CA SER A 201 -6.96 22.09 10.54
C SER A 201 -7.01 20.56 10.48
N ALA A 202 -7.47 19.96 9.37
CA ALA A 202 -7.50 18.52 9.20
C ALA A 202 -6.08 17.99 8.93
N ALA A 203 -5.36 18.61 7.99
CA ALA A 203 -3.99 18.23 7.67
C ALA A 203 -3.04 18.35 8.87
N HIS A 204 -3.15 19.40 9.69
CA HIS A 204 -2.35 19.54 10.91
C HIS A 204 -2.69 18.51 11.98
N ARG A 205 -3.95 18.07 12.12
CA ARG A 205 -4.31 16.97 13.03
C ARG A 205 -3.72 15.64 12.61
N PHE A 206 -3.70 15.35 11.30
CA PHE A 206 -3.05 14.15 10.77
C PHE A 206 -1.53 14.21 10.93
N PHE A 207 -0.90 15.33 10.58
CA PHE A 207 0.55 15.48 10.68
C PHE A 207 1.05 15.43 12.13
N SER A 208 0.36 16.09 13.07
CA SER A 208 0.72 16.02 14.50
C SER A 208 0.55 14.62 15.08
N PHE A 209 -0.47 13.85 14.67
CA PHE A 209 -0.61 12.46 15.08
C PHE A 209 0.57 11.59 14.60
N ILE A 210 0.96 11.75 13.33
CA ILE A 210 2.11 11.03 12.75
C ILE A 210 3.41 11.41 13.46
N LEU A 211 3.66 12.71 13.68
CA LEU A 211 4.85 13.16 14.41
C LEU A 211 4.92 12.63 15.84
N ASN A 212 3.79 12.62 16.57
CA ASN A 212 3.75 12.09 17.93
C ASN A 212 4.05 10.58 17.98
N ILE A 213 3.59 9.81 16.99
CA ILE A 213 3.92 8.38 16.87
C ILE A 213 5.41 8.19 16.59
N ILE A 214 5.96 8.96 15.65
CA ILE A 214 7.39 8.91 15.31
C ILE A 214 8.24 9.27 16.53
N GLU A 215 7.86 10.30 17.27
CA GLU A 215 8.57 10.71 18.49
C GLU A 215 8.49 9.66 19.60
N GLY A 216 7.34 9.01 19.77
CA GLY A 216 7.15 7.91 20.71
C GLY A 216 8.06 6.72 20.37
N ILE A 217 8.08 6.31 19.10
CA ILE A 217 8.96 5.23 18.60
C ILE A 217 10.43 5.63 18.76
N ALA A 218 10.81 6.85 18.37
CA ALA A 218 12.18 7.33 18.50
C ALA A 218 12.63 7.34 19.96
N ARG A 219 11.83 7.87 20.89
CA ARG A 219 12.14 7.86 22.33
C ARG A 219 12.28 6.44 22.88
N PHE A 220 11.45 5.50 22.43
CA PHE A 220 11.58 4.10 22.81
C PHE A 220 12.90 3.50 22.32
N ILE A 221 13.24 3.68 21.03
CA ILE A 221 14.50 3.22 20.44
C ILE A 221 15.71 3.82 21.16
N PHE A 222 15.71 5.14 21.40
CA PHE A 222 16.82 5.80 22.09
C PHE A 222 16.99 5.32 23.53
N LYS A 223 15.90 5.10 24.27
CA LYS A 223 15.97 4.51 25.63
C LYS A 223 16.52 3.10 25.60
N PHE A 224 16.03 2.26 24.68
CA PHE A 224 16.49 0.89 24.53
C PHE A 224 17.97 0.82 24.15
N LEU A 225 18.40 1.61 23.16
CA LEU A 225 19.79 1.71 22.75
C LEU A 225 20.69 2.25 23.87
N SER A 226 20.20 3.22 24.64
CA SER A 226 20.92 3.77 25.79
C SER A 226 21.14 2.70 26.88
N ILE A 227 20.12 1.89 27.17
CA ILE A 227 20.25 0.77 28.13
C ILE A 227 21.28 -0.25 27.64
N ILE A 228 21.24 -0.62 26.36
CA ILE A 228 22.23 -1.53 25.76
C ILE A 228 23.65 -0.98 25.89
N LEU A 229 23.85 0.31 25.59
CA LEU A 229 25.16 0.95 25.67
C LEU A 229 25.69 0.96 27.11
N ILE A 230 24.83 1.25 28.09
CA ILE A 230 25.19 1.21 29.51
C ILE A 230 25.62 -0.20 29.93
N ILE A 231 24.91 -1.24 29.48
CA ILE A 231 25.27 -2.64 29.76
C ILE A 231 26.64 -2.96 29.16
N ILE A 232 26.89 -2.59 27.91
CA ILE A 232 28.17 -2.81 27.23
C ILE A 232 29.30 -2.07 27.96
N ALA A 233 29.10 -0.80 28.30
CA ALA A 233 30.09 0.00 29.01
C ALA A 233 30.39 -0.56 30.41
N SER A 234 29.37 -1.00 31.13
CA SER A 234 29.52 -1.64 32.44
C SER A 234 30.27 -2.97 32.34
N PHE A 235 29.98 -3.78 31.32
CA PHE A 235 30.68 -5.02 31.06
C PHE A 235 32.16 -4.77 30.77
N ILE A 236 32.48 -3.86 29.85
CA ILE A 236 33.87 -3.47 29.55
C ILE A 236 34.57 -2.95 30.81
N GLY A 237 33.92 -2.08 31.56
CA GLY A 237 34.45 -1.53 32.81
C GLY A 237 34.76 -2.61 33.86
N PHE A 238 33.92 -3.63 33.97
CA PHE A 238 34.15 -4.76 34.86
C PHE A 238 35.41 -5.54 34.49
N PHE A 239 35.63 -5.85 33.21
CA PHE A 239 36.85 -6.54 32.77
C PHE A 239 38.11 -5.70 33.00
N VAL A 240 38.04 -4.40 32.73
CA VAL A 240 39.15 -3.47 33.00
C VAL A 240 39.46 -3.44 34.50
N PHE A 241 38.43 -3.38 35.35
CA PHE A 241 38.59 -3.37 36.81
C PHE A 241 39.21 -4.67 37.33
N VAL A 242 38.73 -5.83 36.89
CA VAL A 242 39.31 -7.14 37.25
C VAL A 242 40.77 -7.24 36.80
N GLY A 243 41.09 -6.77 35.59
CA GLY A 243 42.46 -6.71 35.10
C GLY A 243 43.37 -5.84 35.97
N LEU A 244 42.87 -4.68 36.42
CA LEU A 244 43.61 -3.77 37.31
C LEU A 244 43.84 -4.39 38.69
N LEU A 245 42.83 -5.07 39.26
CA LEU A 245 43.00 -5.81 40.52
C LEU A 245 44.05 -6.93 40.41
N GLY A 246 44.05 -7.67 39.30
CA GLY A 246 45.10 -8.67 39.01
C GLY A 246 46.50 -8.05 39.00
N MET A 247 46.66 -6.88 38.39
CA MET A 247 47.94 -6.16 38.34
C MET A 247 48.40 -5.73 39.74
N VAL A 248 47.51 -5.20 40.58
CA VAL A 248 47.83 -4.81 41.96
C VAL A 248 48.14 -6.04 42.82
N GLY A 249 47.33 -7.10 42.74
CA GLY A 249 47.55 -8.35 43.47
C GLY A 249 48.91 -8.98 43.17
N SER A 250 49.30 -8.99 41.90
CA SER A 250 50.63 -9.46 41.46
C SER A 250 51.79 -8.60 42.02
N SER A 251 51.58 -7.29 42.23
CA SER A 251 52.60 -6.37 42.73
C SER A 251 52.83 -6.49 44.25
N TRP A 252 51.80 -6.88 45.01
CA TRP A 252 51.86 -7.00 46.46
C TRP A 252 52.16 -8.43 46.96
N ASN A 253 52.48 -9.36 46.04
CA ASN A 253 52.69 -10.79 46.31
C ASN A 253 51.55 -11.40 47.15
N ILE A 254 50.31 -10.95 46.89
CA ILE A 254 49.12 -11.45 47.57
C ILE A 254 48.77 -12.78 46.92
N ASN A 255 49.10 -13.87 47.61
CA ASN A 255 48.87 -15.22 47.13
C ASN A 255 47.40 -15.60 47.40
N ILE A 256 46.52 -15.34 46.42
CA ILE A 256 45.10 -15.68 46.49
C ILE A 256 44.98 -17.16 46.14
N THR A 257 44.68 -18.00 47.13
CA THR A 257 44.52 -19.44 46.96
C THR A 257 43.54 -19.77 45.83
N GLY A 258 44.05 -20.35 44.73
CA GLY A 258 43.29 -20.67 43.51
C GLY A 258 43.54 -19.76 42.30
N PHE A 259 44.30 -18.66 42.47
CA PHE A 259 44.73 -17.74 41.42
C PHE A 259 46.27 -17.55 41.50
N ASP A 260 47.03 -18.54 41.02
CA ASP A 260 48.48 -18.38 40.88
C ASP A 260 48.79 -17.53 39.64
N PHE A 261 49.09 -16.24 39.85
CA PHE A 261 49.64 -15.39 38.81
C PHE A 261 51.11 -15.78 38.59
N ILE A 262 51.36 -16.66 37.61
CA ILE A 262 52.72 -17.10 37.26
C ILE A 262 53.49 -15.89 36.73
N SER A 263 54.36 -15.33 37.56
CA SER A 263 55.35 -14.32 37.19
C SER A 263 56.72 -14.98 37.14
N TYR A 264 57.30 -15.07 35.95
CA TYR A 264 58.71 -15.42 35.77
C TYR A 264 59.40 -14.22 35.12
N GLY A 265 60.19 -13.47 35.91
CA GLY A 265 60.94 -12.31 35.42
C GLY A 265 60.09 -11.08 35.03
N GLY A 266 58.90 -10.89 35.61
CA GLY A 266 58.07 -9.69 35.37
C GLY A 266 57.03 -9.81 34.25
N HIS A 267 56.85 -10.99 33.67
CA HIS A 267 55.83 -11.27 32.67
C HIS A 267 54.70 -12.12 33.27
N ILE A 268 53.46 -11.69 33.10
CA ILE A 268 52.26 -12.49 33.41
C ILE A 268 51.79 -13.07 32.07
N LEU A 269 51.91 -14.39 31.89
CA LEU A 269 51.54 -15.10 30.66
C LEU A 269 52.18 -14.53 29.36
N GLY A 270 53.48 -14.18 29.42
CA GLY A 270 54.28 -13.93 28.20
C GLY A 270 53.95 -12.66 27.40
N LEU A 271 53.13 -11.73 27.91
CA LEU A 271 52.98 -10.38 27.34
C LEU A 271 53.21 -9.32 28.43
N ASN A 272 53.76 -8.16 28.02
CA ASN A 272 53.82 -7.00 28.90
C ASN A 272 52.39 -6.54 29.22
N GLY A 273 52.09 -6.19 30.48
CA GLY A 273 50.73 -5.84 30.92
C GLY A 273 50.04 -4.76 30.07
N ALA A 274 50.82 -3.86 29.45
CA ALA A 274 50.32 -2.87 28.50
C ALA A 274 49.84 -3.48 27.17
N GLU A 275 50.50 -4.52 26.64
CA GLU A 275 50.11 -5.20 25.39
C GLU A 275 48.92 -6.14 25.58
N ALA A 276 48.78 -6.74 26.77
CA ALA A 276 47.62 -7.53 27.14
C ALA A 276 46.33 -6.67 27.25
N ILE A 277 46.47 -5.41 27.65
CA ILE A 277 45.36 -4.45 27.84
C ILE A 277 45.06 -3.64 26.57
N LEU A 278 46.09 -3.25 25.79
CA LEU A 278 45.93 -2.35 24.64
C LEU A 278 46.06 -3.02 23.25
N GLY A 279 46.41 -4.30 23.19
CA GLY A 279 46.20 -5.18 22.03
C GLY A 279 46.53 -4.59 20.65
N SER A 280 47.78 -4.20 20.40
CA SER A 280 48.19 -3.66 19.09
C SER A 280 48.90 -4.67 18.18
N GLY A 281 48.58 -5.97 18.27
CA GLY A 281 49.30 -7.02 17.56
C GLY A 281 48.43 -7.92 16.70
N LEU A 282 48.69 -7.94 15.38
CA LEU A 282 48.21 -8.96 14.42
C LEU A 282 48.48 -10.39 14.92
N LEU A 283 49.53 -10.56 15.72
CA LEU A 283 49.96 -11.79 16.38
C LEU A 283 48.92 -12.32 17.40
N LEU A 284 48.23 -11.45 18.16
CA LEU A 284 47.18 -11.88 19.11
C LEU A 284 45.92 -12.38 18.39
N ASN A 285 45.55 -11.75 17.28
CA ASN A 285 44.46 -12.24 16.44
C ASN A 285 44.83 -13.57 15.78
N LEU A 286 46.07 -13.74 15.31
CA LEU A 286 46.55 -15.02 14.76
C LEU A 286 46.56 -16.14 15.80
N ILE A 287 46.96 -15.89 17.04
CA ILE A 287 46.95 -16.91 18.10
C ILE A 287 45.51 -17.31 18.49
N ARG A 288 44.57 -16.35 18.55
CA ARG A 288 43.14 -16.64 18.80
C ARG A 288 42.51 -17.44 17.67
N ILE A 289 42.83 -17.08 16.42
CA ILE A 289 42.35 -17.82 15.25
C ILE A 289 42.97 -19.23 15.23
N GLY A 290 44.26 -19.37 15.53
CA GLY A 290 44.94 -20.66 15.58
C GLY A 290 44.39 -21.60 16.65
N THR A 291 44.14 -21.09 17.85
CA THR A 291 43.57 -21.88 18.97
C THR A 291 42.12 -22.30 18.72
N LEU A 292 41.31 -21.46 18.06
CA LEU A 292 39.97 -21.83 17.61
C LEU A 292 40.01 -22.89 16.50
N LEU A 293 40.97 -22.81 15.57
CA LEU A 293 41.17 -23.80 14.51
C LEU A 293 41.57 -25.18 15.05
N THR A 294 42.43 -25.22 16.06
CA THR A 294 42.87 -26.48 16.71
C THR A 294 41.77 -27.15 17.54
N LEU A 295 40.74 -26.41 17.96
CA LEU A 295 39.57 -26.98 18.64
C LEU A 295 38.51 -27.49 17.67
N LEU A 296 38.58 -27.08 16.40
CA LEU A 296 37.61 -27.42 15.36
C LEU A 296 38.00 -28.67 14.57
N PHE A 297 39.27 -29.07 14.62
CA PHE A 297 39.75 -30.35 14.11
C PHE A 297 40.17 -31.24 15.30
N PRO A 298 39.51 -32.39 15.51
CA PRO A 298 39.82 -33.30 16.62
C PRO A 298 41.20 -33.94 16.52
#